data_AF-A0A1G2P6C2-F1
#
_entry.id   AF-A0A1G2P6C2-F1
#
_cell.length_a   1.000
_cell.length_b   1.000
_cell.length_c   1.000
_cell.angle_alpha   90.00
_cell.angle_beta   90.00
_cell.angle_gamma   90.00
#
_symmetry.space_group_name_H-M   'P 1'
#
loop_
_entity.id
_entity.type
_entity.pdbx_description
1 polymer ?
#
loop_
_entity_poly.entity_id
_entity_poly.type
_entity_poly.pdbx_seq_one_letter_code
_entity_poly.pdbx_strand_id
1 'polypeptide(L)'
;MTGGFEVPRRWSDFVGEDAEQAYAEVFKAGPPRGGHGDKGLDVPTGDSEVPFVQVKSSIKGVMDFFRESTRRKEFIPICIGEPGEREEMLSTLKKFGAWIAKDIPDRENFFEQISTFKTKLERSV
;
A
#
# COMPACT_ATOMS: atom_id res chain seq x y z
N MET A 1 -28.35 -27.59 5.09
CA MET A 1 -26.97 -27.97 4.66
C MET A 1 -26.97 -28.05 3.15
N THR A 2 -26.25 -27.14 2.49
CA THR A 2 -25.34 -27.38 1.36
C THR A 2 -24.71 -26.02 1.05
N GLY A 3 -23.45 -25.87 1.47
CA GLY A 3 -22.66 -24.67 1.23
C GLY A 3 -22.47 -24.48 -0.27
N GLY A 4 -22.82 -23.29 -0.75
CA GLY A 4 -22.35 -22.82 -2.03
C GLY A 4 -20.84 -22.66 -1.91
N PHE A 5 -20.10 -23.42 -2.71
CA PHE A 5 -18.68 -23.19 -2.94
C PHE A 5 -18.53 -21.81 -3.55
N GLU A 6 -18.28 -20.80 -2.71
CA GLU A 6 -17.75 -19.53 -3.18
C GLU A 6 -16.38 -19.81 -3.78
N VAL A 7 -16.31 -19.72 -5.10
CA VAL A 7 -15.05 -19.68 -5.84
C VAL A 7 -14.23 -18.54 -5.21
N PRO A 8 -13.01 -18.77 -4.69
CA PRO A 8 -12.18 -17.68 -4.22
C PRO A 8 -12.01 -16.73 -5.40
N ARG A 9 -12.56 -15.51 -5.31
CA ARG A 9 -12.24 -14.47 -6.30
C ARG A 9 -10.72 -14.43 -6.34
N ARG A 10 -10.10 -14.57 -7.52
CA ARG A 10 -8.69 -14.21 -7.65
C ARG A 10 -8.63 -12.71 -7.43
N TRP A 11 -7.84 -12.26 -6.45
CA TRP A 11 -7.75 -10.87 -6.03
C TRP A 11 -7.02 -9.98 -7.06
N SER A 12 -6.77 -10.52 -8.24
CA SER A 12 -5.96 -9.96 -9.32
C SER A 12 -6.73 -8.95 -10.21
N ASP A 13 -8.04 -8.79 -9.96
CA ASP A 13 -8.93 -7.89 -10.70
C ASP A 13 -9.24 -6.57 -9.97
N PHE A 14 -8.64 -6.32 -8.80
CA PHE A 14 -8.96 -5.16 -7.97
C PHE A 14 -8.36 -3.87 -8.55
N VAL A 15 -9.22 -2.93 -8.95
CA VAL A 15 -8.83 -1.62 -9.49
C VAL A 15 -9.38 -0.49 -8.63
N GLY A 16 -8.50 0.38 -8.13
CA GLY A 16 -8.91 1.59 -7.40
C GLY A 16 -9.60 1.28 -6.07
N GLU A 17 -10.85 1.71 -5.93
CA GLU A 17 -11.65 1.62 -4.69
C GLU A 17 -11.77 0.20 -4.14
N ASP A 18 -11.86 -0.81 -5.01
CA ASP A 18 -11.89 -2.21 -4.60
C ASP A 18 -10.62 -2.58 -3.82
N ALA A 19 -9.45 -2.16 -4.32
CA ALA A 19 -8.16 -2.49 -3.70
C ALA A 19 -8.04 -1.81 -2.33
N GLU A 20 -8.44 -0.53 -2.24
CA GLU A 20 -8.44 0.21 -0.98
C GLU A 20 -9.37 -0.43 0.06
N GLN A 21 -10.55 -0.90 -0.37
CA GLN A 21 -11.48 -1.62 0.49
C GLN A 21 -10.87 -2.94 0.99
N ALA A 22 -10.21 -3.72 0.12
CA ALA A 22 -9.54 -4.95 0.52
C ALA A 22 -8.43 -4.70 1.57
N TYR A 23 -7.65 -3.64 1.41
CA TYR A 23 -6.67 -3.23 2.43
C TYR A 23 -7.34 -2.79 3.74
N ALA A 24 -8.42 -2.02 3.68
CA ALA A 24 -9.16 -1.57 4.85
C ALA A 24 -9.72 -2.75 5.67
N GLU A 25 -10.21 -3.79 4.99
CA GLU A 25 -10.70 -5.02 5.62
C GLU A 25 -9.60 -5.83 6.32
N VAL A 26 -8.36 -5.80 5.79
CA VAL A 26 -7.23 -6.46 6.43
C VAL A 26 -6.68 -5.64 7.60
N PHE A 27 -6.56 -4.32 7.46
CA PHE A 27 -6.08 -3.46 8.54
C PHE A 27 -7.07 -3.29 9.69
N LYS A 28 -8.39 -3.37 9.41
CA LYS A 28 -9.49 -3.26 10.38
C LYS A 28 -9.44 -2.00 11.25
N ALA A 29 -8.98 -0.89 10.67
CA ALA A 29 -8.76 0.37 11.39
C ALA A 29 -9.73 1.49 11.02
N GLY A 30 -10.54 1.30 9.97
CA GLY A 30 -11.52 2.26 9.49
C GLY A 30 -11.78 2.08 8.00
N PRO A 31 -12.79 2.78 7.45
CA PRO A 31 -13.05 2.77 6.02
C PRO A 31 -11.93 3.45 5.23
N PRO A 32 -11.73 3.09 3.95
CA PRO A 32 -10.84 3.81 3.07
C PRO A 32 -11.31 5.27 2.91
N ARG A 33 -10.34 6.17 2.70
CA ARG A 33 -10.53 7.61 2.51
C ARG A 33 -10.36 8.04 1.05
N GLY A 34 -10.14 7.09 0.14
CA GLY A 34 -9.69 7.36 -1.22
C GLY A 34 -10.55 8.37 -1.97
N GLY A 35 -9.88 9.14 -2.82
CA GLY A 35 -10.53 10.11 -3.69
C GLY A 35 -9.59 11.21 -4.16
N HIS A 36 -10.02 11.98 -5.17
CA HIS A 36 -9.24 13.11 -5.65
C HIS A 36 -9.06 14.15 -4.53
N GLY A 37 -7.86 14.24 -3.95
CA GLY A 37 -7.52 15.22 -2.90
C GLY A 37 -7.23 14.64 -1.51
N ASP A 38 -7.22 13.31 -1.34
CA ASP A 38 -6.86 12.57 -0.11
C ASP A 38 -5.40 12.73 0.35
N LYS A 39 -4.60 13.50 -0.40
CA LYS A 39 -3.15 13.68 -0.25
C LYS A 39 -2.35 12.37 -0.30
N GLY A 40 -2.95 11.27 -0.73
CA GLY A 40 -2.36 9.94 -0.75
C GLY A 40 -2.53 9.14 0.54
N LEU A 41 -3.45 9.54 1.42
CA LEU A 41 -3.76 8.87 2.69
C LEU A 41 -4.95 7.91 2.52
N ASP A 42 -4.83 6.94 1.62
CA ASP A 42 -5.95 6.12 1.14
C ASP A 42 -6.55 5.25 2.25
N VAL A 43 -5.72 4.52 3.01
CA VAL A 43 -6.21 3.52 3.96
C VAL A 43 -5.60 3.72 5.36
N PRO A 44 -6.41 3.83 6.43
CA PRO A 44 -5.90 3.81 7.80
C PRO A 44 -5.41 2.42 8.20
N THR A 45 -4.27 2.32 8.88
CA THR A 45 -3.72 1.02 9.32
C THR A 45 -4.04 0.68 10.78
N GLY A 46 -4.33 1.71 11.59
CA GLY A 46 -4.49 1.62 13.04
C GLY A 46 -3.18 1.48 13.81
N ASP A 47 -2.03 1.59 13.13
CA ASP A 47 -0.70 1.59 13.74
C ASP A 47 -0.15 3.01 13.84
N SER A 48 0.37 3.41 15.00
CA SER A 48 0.84 4.78 15.23
C SER A 48 2.12 5.14 14.47
N GLU A 49 2.93 4.17 14.06
CA GLU A 49 4.16 4.40 13.30
C GLU A 49 3.87 4.53 11.80
N VAL A 50 2.84 3.84 11.31
CA VAL A 50 2.41 3.89 9.90
C VAL A 50 0.91 4.19 9.84
N PRO A 51 0.45 5.40 10.19
CA PRO A 51 -0.98 5.67 10.39
C PRO A 51 -1.83 5.50 9.13
N PHE A 52 -1.25 5.75 7.96
CA PHE A 52 -1.90 5.63 6.66
C PHE A 52 -0.97 5.01 5.62
N VAL A 53 -1.58 4.39 4.61
CA VAL A 53 -0.89 3.91 3.41
C VAL A 53 -1.58 4.43 2.15
N GLN A 54 -0.79 4.62 1.10
CA GLN A 54 -1.28 4.75 -0.26
C GLN A 54 -1.40 3.35 -0.88
N VAL A 55 -2.46 3.06 -1.62
CA VAL A 55 -2.64 1.84 -2.39
C VAL A 55 -2.44 2.17 -3.87
N LYS A 56 -1.62 1.38 -4.57
CA LYS A 56 -1.48 1.44 -6.03
C LYS A 56 -1.59 0.06 -6.64
N SER A 57 -2.36 -0.03 -7.72
CA SER A 57 -2.53 -1.27 -8.49
C SER A 57 -1.34 -1.57 -9.43
N SER A 58 -0.41 -0.62 -9.63
CA SER A 58 0.71 -0.80 -10.55
C SER A 58 1.95 0.00 -10.18
N ILE A 59 3.12 -0.49 -10.61
CA ILE A 59 4.42 0.19 -10.50
C ILE A 59 4.41 1.56 -11.16
N LYS A 60 3.68 1.74 -12.27
CA LYS A 60 3.55 3.05 -12.91
C LYS A 60 2.92 4.08 -11.97
N GLY A 61 1.84 3.70 -11.27
CA GLY A 61 1.19 4.57 -10.30
C GLY A 61 2.07 4.92 -9.10
N VAL A 62 3.02 4.04 -8.75
CA VAL A 62 4.02 4.27 -7.69
C VAL A 62 5.00 5.38 -8.09
N MET A 63 5.44 5.43 -9.36
CA MET A 63 6.37 6.45 -9.83
C MET A 63 5.76 7.85 -9.83
N ASP A 64 4.49 7.98 -10.26
CA ASP A 64 3.76 9.24 -10.20
C ASP A 64 3.58 9.71 -8.75
N PHE A 65 3.28 8.77 -7.85
CA PHE A 65 3.23 9.03 -6.41
C PHE A 65 4.58 9.53 -5.86
N PHE A 66 5.71 8.90 -6.19
CA PHE A 66 7.02 9.36 -5.71
C PHE A 66 7.40 10.76 -6.20
N ARG A 67 7.00 11.13 -7.41
CA ARG A 67 7.16 12.51 -7.90
C ARG A 67 6.39 13.50 -7.01
N GLU A 68 5.16 13.17 -6.64
CA GLU A 68 4.35 13.97 -5.74
C GLU A 68 4.92 14.02 -4.32
N SER A 69 5.37 12.89 -3.77
CA SER A 69 6.03 12.81 -2.46
C SER A 69 7.28 13.69 -2.38
N THR A 70 8.07 13.71 -3.45
CA THR A 70 9.24 14.60 -3.57
C THR A 70 8.82 16.07 -3.55
N ARG A 71 7.77 16.44 -4.30
CA ARG A 71 7.25 17.81 -4.34
C ARG A 71 6.75 18.28 -2.97
N ARG A 72 6.12 17.39 -2.21
CA ARG A 72 5.55 17.69 -0.89
C ARG A 72 6.55 17.55 0.25
N LYS A 73 7.73 16.99 -0.02
CA LYS A 73 8.72 16.61 1.01
C LYS A 73 8.14 15.69 2.09
N GLU A 74 7.24 14.80 1.68
CA GLU A 74 6.51 13.91 2.58
C GLU A 74 6.49 12.51 1.99
N PHE A 75 6.90 11.50 2.77
CA PHE A 75 6.82 10.10 2.37
C PHE A 75 5.60 9.45 3.02
N ILE A 76 4.69 8.92 2.21
CA ILE A 76 3.59 8.07 2.67
C ILE A 76 3.92 6.63 2.30
N PRO A 77 3.88 5.68 3.25
CA PRO A 77 4.12 4.27 2.94
C PRO A 77 3.12 3.73 1.91
N ILE A 78 3.58 2.82 1.04
CA ILE A 78 2.83 2.40 -0.14
C ILE A 78 2.59 0.89 -0.20
N CYS A 79 1.38 0.49 -0.54
CA CYS A 79 0.98 -0.88 -0.81
C CYS A 79 0.80 -1.08 -2.32
N ILE A 80 1.41 -2.14 -2.87
CA ILE A 80 1.35 -2.49 -4.28
C ILE A 80 0.82 -3.91 -4.46
N GLY A 81 -0.24 -4.04 -5.25
CA GLY A 81 -0.88 -5.32 -5.54
C GLY A 81 -1.88 -5.76 -4.47
N GLU A 82 -1.98 -7.08 -4.27
CA GLU A 82 -2.92 -7.68 -3.33
C GLU A 82 -2.47 -7.52 -1.85
N PRO A 83 -3.41 -7.36 -0.89
CA PRO A 83 -3.09 -7.40 0.53
C PRO A 83 -2.55 -8.78 0.97
N GLY A 84 -1.57 -8.77 1.88
CA GLY A 84 -1.12 -9.96 2.60
C GLY A 84 -1.69 -10.02 4.02
N GLU A 85 -1.02 -10.75 4.90
CA GLU A 85 -1.37 -10.77 6.33
C GLU A 85 -1.01 -9.44 7.00
N ARG A 86 -1.90 -8.93 7.86
CA ARG A 86 -1.76 -7.62 8.51
C ARG A 86 -0.39 -7.41 9.15
N GLU A 87 0.09 -8.37 9.92
CA GLU A 87 1.37 -8.24 10.64
C GLU A 87 2.57 -8.24 9.69
N GLU A 88 2.53 -9.06 8.64
CA GLU A 88 3.56 -9.09 7.59
C GLU A 88 3.61 -7.75 6.85
N MET A 89 2.45 -7.21 6.48
CA MET A 89 2.34 -5.91 5.84
C MET A 89 2.88 -4.79 6.74
N LEU A 90 2.48 -4.74 8.01
CA LEU A 90 2.98 -3.73 8.95
C LEU A 90 4.50 -3.82 9.14
N SER A 91 5.04 -5.03 9.25
CA SER A 91 6.49 -5.25 9.39
C SER A 91 7.27 -4.70 8.18
N THR A 92 6.81 -5.00 6.97
CA THR A 92 7.45 -4.51 5.73
C THR A 92 7.26 -3.00 5.53
N LEU A 93 6.08 -2.46 5.84
CA LEU A 93 5.80 -1.02 5.80
C LEU A 93 6.70 -0.23 6.74
N LYS A 94 6.90 -0.71 7.99
CA LYS A 94 7.81 -0.06 8.95
C LYS A 94 9.26 -0.12 8.48
N LYS A 95 9.69 -1.28 7.98
CA LYS A 95 11.08 -1.52 7.55
C LYS A 95 11.46 -0.79 6.27
N PHE A 96 10.61 -0.86 5.25
CA PHE A 96 10.93 -0.41 3.89
C PHE A 96 10.12 0.81 3.43
N GLY A 97 9.03 1.13 4.14
CA GLY A 97 8.05 2.10 3.65
C GLY A 97 7.11 1.53 2.58
N ALA A 98 7.08 0.21 2.40
CA ALA A 98 6.21 -0.42 1.40
C ALA A 98 5.76 -1.82 1.79
N TRP A 99 4.60 -2.21 1.26
CA TRP A 99 4.17 -3.58 1.04
C TRP A 99 4.08 -3.85 -0.46
N ILE A 100 4.57 -5.02 -0.89
CA ILE A 100 4.54 -5.46 -2.29
C ILE A 100 4.05 -6.90 -2.29
N ALA A 101 2.97 -7.16 -3.02
CA ALA A 101 2.36 -8.48 -3.14
C ALA A 101 3.38 -9.54 -3.61
N LYS A 102 3.22 -10.77 -3.11
CA LYS A 102 4.23 -11.83 -3.25
C LYS A 102 4.40 -12.33 -4.68
N ASP A 103 3.39 -12.13 -5.51
CA ASP A 103 3.33 -12.49 -6.92
C ASP A 103 4.01 -11.46 -7.83
N ILE A 104 4.37 -10.28 -7.31
CA ILE A 104 5.09 -9.26 -8.07
C ILE A 104 6.56 -9.69 -8.26
N PRO A 105 7.04 -9.82 -9.51
CA PRO A 105 8.42 -10.18 -9.78
C PRO A 105 9.37 -9.09 -9.29
N ASP A 106 10.58 -9.51 -8.87
CA ASP A 106 11.63 -8.62 -8.34
C ASP A 106 11.20 -7.74 -7.15
N ARG A 107 10.20 -8.18 -6.37
CA ARG A 107 9.70 -7.41 -5.21
C ARG A 107 10.79 -6.96 -4.22
N GLU A 108 11.82 -7.76 -4.01
CA GLU A 108 12.91 -7.44 -3.07
C GLU A 108 13.72 -6.23 -3.55
N ASN A 109 14.01 -6.17 -4.85
CA ASN A 109 14.66 -5.01 -5.46
C ASN A 109 13.78 -3.75 -5.35
N PHE A 110 12.46 -3.90 -5.50
CA PHE A 110 11.54 -2.79 -5.27
C PHE A 110 11.56 -2.30 -3.82
N PHE A 111 11.56 -3.20 -2.82
CA PHE A 111 11.68 -2.80 -1.42
C PHE A 111 12.94 -1.97 -1.16
N GLU A 112 14.09 -2.37 -1.72
CA GLU A 112 15.35 -1.63 -1.58
C GLU A 112 15.29 -0.23 -2.23
N GLN A 113 14.71 -0.13 -3.42
CA GLN A 113 14.54 1.15 -4.12
C GLN A 113 13.64 2.11 -3.34
N ILE A 114 12.51 1.62 -2.81
CA ILE A 114 11.57 2.43 -2.03
C ILE A 114 12.21 2.88 -0.71
N SER A 115 12.90 1.97 -0.01
CA SER A 115 13.61 2.30 1.23
C SER A 115 14.71 3.35 1.01
N THR A 116 15.44 3.24 -0.10
CA THR A 116 16.43 4.23 -0.52
C THR A 116 15.78 5.59 -0.81
N PHE A 117 14.64 5.60 -1.50
CA PHE A 117 13.89 6.82 -1.78
C PHE A 117 13.40 7.49 -0.49
N LYS A 118 12.76 6.73 0.42
CA LYS A 118 12.33 7.19 1.74
C LYS A 118 13.48 7.86 2.49
N THR A 119 14.62 7.17 2.61
CA THR A 119 15.80 7.68 3.32
C THR A 119 16.35 8.97 2.69
N LYS A 120 16.37 9.07 1.35
CA LYS A 120 16.82 10.29 0.65
C LYS A 120 15.87 11.45 0.87
N LEU A 121 14.57 11.19 0.84
CA LEU A 121 13.54 12.21 1.04
C LEU A 121 13.60 12.75 2.47
N GLU A 122 13.66 11.88 3.48
CA GLU A 122 13.79 12.25 4.90
C GLU A 122 15.04 13.08 5.21
N ARG A 123 16.14 12.84 4.50
CA ARG A 123 17.38 13.64 4.62
C ARG A 123 17.32 15.00 3.91
N SER A 124 16.31 15.22 3.06
CA SER A 124 16.15 16.44 2.26
C SER A 124 15.14 17.44 2.85
N VAL A 125 14.55 17.09 3.99
CA VAL A 125 13.65 17.92 4.81
C VAL A 125 14.45 18.53 5.95
#